data_AF-U2IVJ5-F1
#
_entry.id   AF-U2IVJ5-F1
#
_cell.length_a   1.000
_cell.length_b   1.000
_cell.length_c   1.000
_cell.angle_alpha   90.00
_cell.angle_beta   90.00
_cell.angle_gamma   90.00
#
_symmetry.space_group_name_H-M   'P 1'
#
loop_
_entity.id
_entity.type
_entity.pdbx_description
1 polymer ?
#
loop_
_entity_poly.entity_id
_entity_poly.type
_entity_poly.pdbx_seq_one_letter_code
_entity_poly.pdbx_strand_id
1 'polypeptide(L)'
;KTDLNHLPEHLSWDEYSFKKGKMSFIAQDYDTRKILAILDGRTQATIRNHFLRYSRQVRSRVKVITMDMFNPYYDIARKFFPNAKIVLDRFHIVQHLSRAMNRVRIKIMNQFDRRSHEYKALKRYWKLIQQDNYTLSSKRFYRPIFRSHLTNKEILEKLLSYSQDLRDHYELYQLLLFHFQEKHADYFFELITESISSVNPIFQTIFRTFLRDQDKIINALELPTQTQNLRPQITSSKSLSEMLLASGTLKILKREFSLL
;
A
#
# COMPACT_ATOMS: atom_id res chain seq x y z
N LYS A 1 2.92 4.01 -32.42
CA LYS A 1 1.81 3.02 -32.57
C LYS A 1 2.00 1.94 -31.52
N THR A 2 0.95 1.55 -30.80
CA THR A 2 1.00 0.44 -29.83
C THR A 2 1.23 -0.87 -30.58
N ASP A 3 2.26 -1.64 -30.20
CA ASP A 3 2.46 -2.99 -30.71
C ASP A 3 1.42 -3.93 -30.07
N LEU A 4 0.48 -4.43 -30.88
CA LEU A 4 -0.59 -5.32 -30.42
C LEU A 4 -0.18 -6.81 -30.41
N ASN A 5 1.04 -7.12 -30.83
CA ASN A 5 1.55 -8.50 -30.87
C ASN A 5 2.33 -8.88 -29.62
N HIS A 6 2.55 -7.92 -28.71
CA HIS A 6 3.35 -8.12 -27.52
C HIS A 6 2.71 -7.51 -26.27
N LEU A 7 2.73 -8.28 -25.19
CA LEU A 7 2.52 -7.83 -23.81
C LEU A 7 3.65 -8.43 -22.95
N PRO A 8 4.12 -7.71 -21.92
CA PRO A 8 5.14 -8.22 -21.02
C PRO A 8 4.60 -9.39 -20.21
N GLU A 9 5.49 -10.27 -19.75
CA GLU A 9 5.12 -11.37 -18.86
C GLU A 9 4.63 -10.87 -17.49
N HIS A 10 5.16 -9.73 -17.04
CA HIS A 10 4.80 -9.07 -15.79
C HIS A 10 4.15 -7.72 -16.06
N LEU A 11 2.85 -7.61 -15.77
CA LEU A 11 2.09 -6.36 -15.86
C LEU A 11 1.89 -5.74 -14.48
N SER A 12 1.89 -4.42 -14.44
CA SER A 12 1.49 -3.64 -13.28
C SER A 12 0.28 -2.79 -13.66
N TRP A 13 -0.78 -2.87 -12.88
CA TRP A 13 -2.00 -2.08 -13.00
C TRP A 13 -2.13 -1.15 -11.79
N ASP A 14 -2.30 0.14 -12.04
CA ASP A 14 -2.46 1.14 -10.98
C ASP A 14 -3.42 2.26 -11.43
N GLU A 15 -3.74 3.17 -10.53
CA GLU A 15 -4.55 4.35 -10.78
C GLU A 15 -3.73 5.63 -10.60
N TYR A 16 -3.94 6.59 -11.49
CA TYR A 16 -3.27 7.89 -11.45
C TYR A 16 -4.30 9.03 -11.58
N SER A 17 -4.18 10.07 -10.75
CA SER A 17 -5.04 11.25 -10.88
C SER A 17 -4.32 12.37 -11.64
N PHE A 18 -4.76 12.63 -12.88
CA PHE A 18 -4.22 13.72 -13.70
C PHE A 18 -4.97 15.05 -13.49
N LYS A 19 -6.29 14.98 -13.25
CA LYS A 19 -7.17 16.12 -12.98
C LYS A 19 -7.87 15.91 -11.64
N LYS A 20 -8.05 16.98 -10.86
CA LYS A 20 -8.68 16.93 -9.54
C LYS A 20 -10.05 16.23 -9.65
N GLY A 21 -10.17 15.06 -9.01
CA GLY A 21 -11.41 14.28 -8.95
C GLY A 21 -11.61 13.23 -10.06
N LYS A 22 -10.70 13.07 -11.03
CA LYS A 22 -10.74 11.98 -12.02
C LYS A 22 -9.53 11.07 -11.89
N MET A 23 -9.79 9.76 -11.87
CA MET A 23 -8.77 8.70 -11.82
C MET A 23 -8.66 8.05 -13.20
N SER A 24 -7.43 7.96 -13.69
CA SER A 24 -7.03 7.30 -14.93
C SER A 24 -6.39 5.95 -14.59
N PHE A 25 -6.58 4.97 -15.46
CA PHE A 25 -5.91 3.68 -15.32
C PHE A 25 -4.54 3.74 -16.00
N ILE A 26 -3.52 3.16 -15.36
CA ILE A 26 -2.20 2.97 -15.95
C ILE A 26 -1.86 1.47 -15.97
N ALA A 27 -1.38 1.01 -17.13
CA ALA A 27 -0.73 -0.28 -17.27
C ALA A 27 0.71 -0.08 -17.74
N GLN A 28 1.62 -0.80 -17.10
CA GLN A 28 3.05 -0.76 -17.41
C GLN A 28 3.67 -2.15 -17.30
N ASP A 29 4.80 -2.30 -17.96
CA ASP A 29 5.69 -3.42 -17.77
C ASP A 29 6.29 -3.28 -16.38
N TYR A 30 6.10 -4.32 -15.56
CA TYR A 30 6.54 -4.29 -14.18
C TYR A 30 8.07 -4.22 -14.08
N ASP A 31 8.79 -4.93 -14.94
CA ASP A 31 10.24 -5.09 -14.88
C ASP A 31 10.95 -3.85 -15.45
N THR A 32 10.50 -3.39 -16.63
CA THR A 32 11.16 -2.27 -17.31
C THR A 32 10.60 -0.90 -16.93
N ARG A 33 9.48 -0.85 -16.19
CA ARG A 33 8.70 0.37 -15.90
C ARG A 33 8.20 1.11 -17.15
N LYS A 34 8.26 0.47 -18.32
CA LYS A 34 7.77 1.06 -19.57
C LYS A 34 6.24 1.12 -19.53
N ILE A 35 5.69 2.32 -19.75
CA ILE A 35 4.25 2.53 -19.82
C ILE A 35 3.70 1.86 -21.09
N LEU A 36 2.72 0.97 -20.92
CA LEU A 36 1.97 0.37 -22.03
C LEU A 36 0.76 1.22 -22.40
N ALA A 37 0.02 1.67 -21.39
CA ALA A 37 -1.24 2.38 -21.59
C ALA A 37 -1.55 3.33 -20.44
N ILE A 38 -2.08 4.49 -20.79
CA ILE A 38 -2.76 5.40 -19.88
C ILE A 38 -4.16 5.59 -20.45
N LEU A 39 -5.19 5.27 -19.68
CA LEU A 39 -6.58 5.34 -20.11
C LEU A 39 -7.32 6.44 -19.35
N ASP A 40 -8.08 7.25 -20.07
CA ASP A 40 -8.95 8.27 -19.45
C ASP A 40 -10.17 7.59 -18.82
N GLY A 41 -10.01 7.24 -17.54
CA GLY A 41 -10.99 6.51 -16.75
C GLY A 41 -10.53 5.11 -16.36
N ARG A 42 -11.13 4.60 -15.29
CA ARG A 42 -10.83 3.31 -14.67
C ARG A 42 -11.99 2.30 -14.72
N THR A 43 -12.99 2.57 -15.56
CA THR A 43 -14.18 1.70 -15.66
C THR A 43 -13.80 0.36 -16.28
N GLN A 44 -14.56 -0.69 -15.95
CA GLN A 44 -14.32 -2.01 -16.56
C GLN A 44 -14.43 -1.97 -18.08
N ALA A 45 -15.36 -1.16 -18.63
CA ALA A 45 -15.54 -0.99 -20.06
C ALA A 45 -14.30 -0.36 -20.72
N THR A 46 -13.73 0.69 -20.11
CA THR A 46 -12.52 1.36 -20.61
C THR A 46 -11.34 0.39 -20.69
N ILE A 47 -11.08 -0.34 -19.61
CA ILE A 47 -9.98 -1.31 -19.51
C ILE A 47 -10.19 -2.47 -20.48
N ARG A 48 -11.43 -2.96 -20.59
CA ARG A 48 -11.83 -4.01 -21.55
C ARG A 48 -11.56 -3.60 -22.99
N ASN A 49 -12.01 -2.42 -23.39
CA ASN A 49 -11.86 -1.95 -24.77
C ASN A 49 -10.38 -1.80 -25.16
N HIS A 50 -9.51 -1.49 -24.20
CA HIS A 50 -8.08 -1.48 -24.43
C HIS A 50 -7.51 -2.90 -24.61
N PHE A 51 -7.70 -3.79 -23.63
CA PHE A 51 -7.00 -5.09 -23.63
C PHE A 51 -7.59 -6.12 -24.60
N LEU A 52 -8.85 -5.99 -25.02
CA LEU A 52 -9.43 -6.88 -26.03
C LEU A 52 -8.89 -6.64 -27.45
N ARG A 53 -8.10 -5.59 -27.66
CA ARG A 53 -7.35 -5.38 -28.91
C ARG A 53 -6.19 -6.37 -29.07
N TYR A 54 -5.69 -6.94 -27.97
CA TYR A 54 -4.68 -7.99 -27.99
C TYR A 54 -5.36 -9.35 -28.18
N SER A 55 -4.79 -10.17 -29.06
CA SER A 55 -5.29 -11.53 -29.29
C SER A 55 -5.25 -12.34 -27.98
N ARG A 56 -6.09 -13.37 -27.87
CA ARG A 56 -6.09 -14.25 -26.70
C ARG A 56 -4.71 -14.87 -26.46
N GLN A 57 -4.00 -15.24 -27.54
CA GLN A 57 -2.66 -15.82 -27.47
C GLN A 57 -1.66 -14.85 -26.83
N VAL A 58 -1.70 -13.55 -27.19
CA VAL A 58 -0.83 -12.54 -26.59
C VAL A 58 -1.17 -12.34 -25.11
N ARG A 59 -2.46 -12.23 -24.77
CA ARG A 59 -2.90 -12.09 -23.37
C ARG A 59 -2.56 -13.29 -22.50
N SER A 60 -2.57 -14.49 -23.06
CA SER A 60 -2.18 -15.73 -22.37
C SER A 60 -0.69 -15.84 -22.04
N ARG A 61 0.17 -14.97 -22.60
CA ARG A 61 1.60 -14.92 -22.27
C ARG A 61 1.90 -14.13 -20.99
N VAL A 62 0.96 -13.30 -20.54
CA VAL A 62 1.10 -12.61 -19.25
C VAL A 62 1.05 -13.65 -18.13
N LYS A 63 2.08 -13.67 -17.29
CA LYS A 63 2.26 -14.61 -16.18
C LYS A 63 1.87 -14.00 -14.84
N VAL A 64 2.09 -12.70 -14.65
CA VAL A 64 1.79 -12.01 -13.40
C VAL A 64 1.15 -10.65 -13.69
N ILE A 65 0.12 -10.31 -12.91
CA ILE A 65 -0.42 -8.96 -12.86
C ILE A 65 -0.37 -8.47 -11.41
N THR A 66 0.45 -7.46 -11.17
CA THR A 66 0.48 -6.72 -9.90
C THR A 66 -0.58 -5.62 -9.93
N MET A 67 -1.39 -5.51 -8.88
CA MET A 67 -2.43 -4.49 -8.77
C MET A 67 -2.74 -4.11 -7.31
N ASP A 68 -3.42 -2.98 -7.11
CA ASP A 68 -4.02 -2.62 -5.81
C ASP A 68 -5.18 -3.57 -5.45
N MET A 69 -5.61 -3.53 -4.19
CA MET A 69 -6.70 -4.33 -3.62
C MET A 69 -8.11 -3.95 -4.11
N PHE A 70 -8.21 -3.32 -5.29
CA PHE A 70 -9.47 -2.85 -5.85
C PHE A 70 -10.23 -3.98 -6.53
N ASN A 71 -11.25 -4.51 -5.82
CA ASN A 71 -12.05 -5.65 -6.24
C ASN A 71 -12.44 -5.72 -7.73
N PRO A 72 -12.92 -4.64 -8.38
CA PRO A 72 -13.34 -4.70 -9.78
C PRO A 72 -12.24 -5.10 -10.76
N TYR A 73 -10.96 -4.97 -10.41
CA TYR A 73 -9.86 -5.37 -11.30
C TYR A 73 -9.61 -6.87 -11.30
N TYR A 74 -9.92 -7.57 -10.20
CA TYR A 74 -9.66 -9.01 -10.12
C TYR A 74 -10.44 -9.79 -11.18
N ASP A 75 -11.72 -9.46 -11.35
CA ASP A 75 -12.59 -10.17 -12.29
C ASP A 75 -12.16 -9.91 -13.75
N ILE A 76 -11.76 -8.67 -14.04
CA ILE A 76 -11.25 -8.27 -15.35
C ILE A 76 -9.94 -9.00 -15.66
N ALA A 77 -9.00 -8.98 -14.71
CA ALA A 77 -7.69 -9.60 -14.86
C ALA A 77 -7.83 -11.10 -15.10
N ARG A 78 -8.63 -11.81 -14.29
CA ARG A 78 -8.91 -13.24 -14.48
C ARG A 78 -9.54 -13.54 -15.84
N LYS A 79 -10.50 -12.71 -16.28
CA LYS A 79 -11.20 -12.92 -17.56
C LYS A 79 -10.30 -12.67 -18.77
N PHE A 80 -9.41 -11.68 -18.70
CA PHE A 80 -8.60 -11.28 -19.85
C PHE A 80 -7.23 -11.95 -19.89
N PHE A 81 -6.68 -12.37 -18.76
CA PHE A 81 -5.35 -12.94 -18.65
C PHE A 81 -5.45 -14.29 -17.92
N PRO A 82 -5.96 -15.34 -18.61
CA PRO A 82 -6.34 -16.59 -17.98
C PRO A 82 -5.17 -17.35 -17.33
N ASN A 83 -3.93 -17.08 -17.76
CA ASN A 83 -2.72 -17.71 -17.24
C ASN A 83 -1.99 -16.86 -16.19
N ALA A 84 -2.46 -15.63 -15.94
CA ALA A 84 -1.76 -14.71 -15.06
C ALA A 84 -2.15 -14.94 -13.59
N LYS A 85 -1.15 -15.03 -12.72
CA LYS A 85 -1.34 -14.92 -11.27
C LYS A 85 -1.58 -13.46 -10.90
N ILE A 86 -2.58 -13.22 -10.07
CA ILE A 86 -2.81 -11.89 -9.50
C ILE A 86 -1.96 -11.76 -8.23
N VAL A 87 -1.20 -10.68 -8.18
CA VAL A 87 -0.35 -10.29 -7.06
C VAL A 87 -0.83 -8.95 -6.54
N LEU A 88 -1.03 -8.84 -5.23
CA LEU A 88 -1.30 -7.53 -4.63
C LEU A 88 0.00 -6.76 -4.43
N ASP A 89 -0.03 -5.45 -4.67
CA ASP A 89 1.11 -4.60 -4.33
C ASP A 89 1.33 -4.60 -2.81
N ARG A 90 2.54 -4.98 -2.41
CA ARG A 90 2.98 -5.01 -1.01
C ARG A 90 2.85 -3.65 -0.33
N PHE A 91 3.07 -2.55 -1.06
CA PHE A 91 2.90 -1.21 -0.52
C PHE A 91 1.48 -0.95 -0.05
N HIS A 92 0.47 -1.39 -0.81
CA HIS A 92 -0.93 -1.18 -0.45
C HIS A 92 -1.33 -1.99 0.78
N ILE A 93 -0.80 -3.22 0.94
CA ILE A 93 -1.03 -4.04 2.13
C ILE A 93 -0.48 -3.35 3.40
N VAL A 94 0.79 -2.92 3.36
CA VAL A 94 1.42 -2.16 4.46
C VAL A 94 0.69 -0.83 4.72
N GLN A 95 0.27 -0.14 3.65
CA GLN A 95 -0.48 1.10 3.75
C GLN A 95 -1.85 0.89 4.43
N HIS A 96 -2.56 -0.20 4.14
CA HIS A 96 -3.81 -0.54 4.81
C HIS A 96 -3.61 -0.73 6.31
N LEU A 97 -2.60 -1.51 6.72
CA LEU A 97 -2.25 -1.69 8.13
C LEU A 97 -1.89 -0.36 8.81
N SER A 98 -1.04 0.45 8.19
CA SER A 98 -0.61 1.75 8.72
C SER A 98 -1.77 2.74 8.90
N ARG A 99 -2.72 2.74 7.94
CA ARG A 99 -3.95 3.54 8.02
C ARG A 99 -4.86 3.03 9.14
N ALA A 100 -4.99 1.71 9.32
CA ALA A 100 -5.75 1.11 10.43
C ALA A 100 -5.19 1.59 11.77
N MET A 101 -3.88 1.44 11.97
CA MET A 101 -3.20 1.82 13.20
C MET A 101 -3.36 3.32 13.49
N ASN A 102 -3.23 4.18 12.47
CA ASN A 102 -3.45 5.61 12.67
C ASN A 102 -4.91 5.93 13.04
N ARG A 103 -5.90 5.24 12.48
CA ARG A 103 -7.30 5.46 12.84
C ARG A 103 -7.59 5.01 14.28
N VAL A 104 -7.03 3.88 14.72
CA VAL A 104 -7.09 3.44 16.13
C VAL A 104 -6.46 4.49 17.05
N ARG A 105 -5.24 4.93 16.73
CA ARG A 105 -4.55 6.00 17.46
C ARG A 105 -5.38 7.29 17.53
N ILE A 106 -6.03 7.71 16.43
CA ILE A 106 -6.90 8.90 16.43
C ILE A 106 -8.11 8.69 17.35
N LYS A 107 -8.74 7.50 17.30
CA LYS A 107 -9.88 7.16 18.15
C LYS A 107 -9.50 7.27 19.64
N ILE A 108 -8.37 6.68 20.03
CA ILE A 108 -7.84 6.75 21.40
C ILE A 108 -7.45 8.18 21.77
N MET A 109 -6.70 8.87 20.90
CA MET A 109 -6.29 10.26 21.12
C MET A 109 -7.49 11.17 21.39
N ASN A 110 -8.61 10.99 20.69
CA ASN A 110 -9.81 11.81 20.84
C ASN A 110 -10.62 11.52 22.12
N GLN A 111 -10.26 10.50 22.90
CA GLN A 111 -10.84 10.26 24.24
C GLN A 111 -10.25 11.20 25.29
N PHE A 112 -9.05 11.74 25.05
CA PHE A 112 -8.40 12.71 25.94
C PHE A 112 -8.89 14.14 25.67
N ASP A 113 -8.87 14.97 26.70
CA ASP A 113 -9.11 16.41 26.54
C ASP A 113 -8.07 17.05 25.59
N ARG A 114 -8.53 17.95 24.72
CA ARG A 114 -7.67 18.55 23.68
C ARG A 114 -6.51 19.38 24.25
N ARG A 115 -6.61 19.85 25.50
CA ARG A 115 -5.57 20.61 26.19
C ARG A 115 -4.65 19.71 27.01
N SER A 116 -5.00 18.43 27.19
CA SER A 116 -4.23 17.45 27.95
C SER A 116 -2.84 17.20 27.35
N HIS A 117 -1.94 16.69 28.19
CA HIS A 117 -0.58 16.34 27.77
C HIS A 117 -0.60 15.17 26.78
N GLU A 118 -1.38 14.14 27.07
CA GLU A 118 -1.57 12.90 26.31
C GLU A 118 -2.07 13.20 24.90
N TYR A 119 -3.12 14.02 24.76
CA TYR A 119 -3.65 14.43 23.46
C TYR A 119 -2.56 15.09 22.61
N LYS A 120 -1.82 16.05 23.18
CA LYS A 120 -0.77 16.79 22.48
C LYS A 120 0.41 15.89 22.11
N ALA A 121 0.79 14.95 22.98
CA ALA A 121 1.86 13.99 22.73
C ALA A 121 1.48 13.03 21.59
N LEU A 122 0.32 12.38 21.67
CA LEU A 122 -0.20 11.46 20.64
C LEU A 122 -0.38 12.16 19.29
N LYS A 123 -0.81 13.43 19.29
CA LYS A 123 -0.96 14.23 18.07
C LYS A 123 0.39 14.61 17.46
N ARG A 124 1.37 15.01 18.28
CA ARG A 124 2.66 15.51 17.78
C ARG A 124 3.56 14.39 17.27
N TYR A 125 3.59 13.26 17.98
CA TYR A 125 4.54 12.17 17.73
C TYR A 125 3.92 10.96 17.05
N TRP A 126 2.74 11.12 16.44
CA TRP A 126 1.99 10.02 15.80
C TRP A 126 2.82 9.19 14.79
N LYS A 127 3.79 9.80 14.11
CA LYS A 127 4.66 9.11 13.16
C LYS A 127 5.50 8.01 13.81
N LEU A 128 5.89 8.16 15.08
CA LEU A 128 6.67 7.15 15.80
C LEU A 128 5.89 5.85 15.98
N ILE A 129 4.56 5.93 16.12
CA ILE A 129 3.67 4.76 16.25
C ILE A 129 3.59 3.98 14.94
N GLN A 130 3.85 4.62 13.79
CA GLN A 130 3.85 3.95 12.50
C GLN A 130 5.23 3.44 12.08
N GLN A 131 6.30 3.99 12.64
CA GLN A 131 7.66 3.60 12.28
C GLN A 131 7.95 2.17 12.72
N ASP A 132 8.77 1.50 11.92
CA ASP A 132 9.35 0.22 12.26
C ASP A 132 10.25 0.39 13.49
N ASN A 133 9.94 -0.34 14.56
CA ASN A 133 10.65 -0.26 15.84
C ASN A 133 12.17 -0.50 15.69
N TYR A 134 12.59 -1.37 14.77
CA TYR A 134 14.01 -1.66 14.54
C TYR A 134 14.78 -0.50 13.92
N THR A 135 14.09 0.47 13.35
CA THR A 135 14.69 1.63 12.66
C THR A 135 14.72 2.90 13.52
N LEU A 136 14.23 2.83 14.77
CA LEU A 136 14.16 4.00 15.64
C LEU A 136 15.56 4.46 16.06
N SER A 137 15.89 5.70 15.72
CA SER A 137 17.14 6.34 16.11
C SER A 137 17.33 6.38 17.62
N SER A 138 18.50 5.96 18.09
CA SER A 138 18.99 6.06 19.46
C SER A 138 19.49 7.47 19.83
N LYS A 139 19.57 8.40 18.86
CA LYS A 139 19.95 9.79 19.13
C LYS A 139 18.93 10.48 20.03
N ARG A 140 19.42 11.14 21.08
CA ARG A 140 18.64 11.98 21.98
C ARG A 140 18.53 13.39 21.44
N PHE A 141 17.36 13.98 21.62
CA PHE A 141 17.06 15.33 21.18
C PHE A 141 16.01 15.93 22.12
N TYR A 142 16.03 17.26 22.28
CA TYR A 142 15.03 17.94 23.10
C TYR A 142 13.61 17.72 22.55
N ARG A 143 12.67 17.41 23.45
CA ARG A 143 11.25 17.14 23.12
C ARG A 143 10.37 18.10 23.90
N PRO A 144 9.85 19.17 23.27
CA PRO A 144 9.18 20.24 24.02
C PRO A 144 7.92 19.79 24.79
N ILE A 145 7.19 18.77 24.30
CA ILE A 145 6.05 18.21 25.04
C ILE A 145 6.48 17.56 26.36
N PHE A 146 7.63 16.87 26.38
CA PHE A 146 8.16 16.16 27.54
C PHE A 146 9.20 16.95 28.33
N ARG A 147 9.56 18.16 27.86
CA ARG A 147 10.56 19.07 28.47
C ARG A 147 11.88 18.38 28.82
N SER A 148 12.30 17.43 27.99
CA SER A 148 13.48 16.59 28.24
C SER A 148 14.12 16.12 26.93
N HIS A 149 15.37 15.69 27.01
CA HIS A 149 16.07 15.05 25.90
C HIS A 149 15.75 13.56 25.90
N LEU A 150 15.01 13.11 24.88
CA LEU A 150 14.56 11.72 24.75
C LEU A 150 14.92 11.16 23.37
N THR A 151 15.15 9.85 23.34
CA THR A 151 15.20 9.05 22.12
C THR A 151 13.79 8.82 21.55
N ASN A 152 13.72 8.37 20.30
CA ASN A 152 12.42 8.02 19.72
C ASN A 152 11.77 6.82 20.42
N LYS A 153 12.57 5.86 20.90
CA LYS A 153 12.09 4.70 21.66
C LYS A 153 11.47 5.09 23.00
N GLU A 154 12.15 5.96 23.77
CA GLU A 154 11.60 6.45 25.05
C GLU A 154 10.28 7.23 24.86
N ILE A 155 10.16 7.99 23.77
CA ILE A 155 8.90 8.68 23.46
C ILE A 155 7.82 7.67 23.11
N LEU A 156 8.12 6.72 22.23
CA LEU A 156 7.18 5.69 21.83
C LEU A 156 6.65 4.95 23.07
N GLU A 157 7.51 4.50 23.98
CA GLU A 157 7.08 3.85 25.23
C GLU A 157 6.17 4.74 26.08
N LYS A 158 6.47 6.03 26.17
CA LYS A 158 5.58 6.99 26.84
C LYS A 158 4.23 7.12 26.14
N LEU A 159 4.20 7.16 24.80
CA LEU A 159 2.93 7.20 24.06
C LEU A 159 2.09 5.95 24.31
N LEU A 160 2.73 4.77 24.27
CA LEU A 160 2.07 3.49 24.49
C LEU A 160 1.60 3.32 25.95
N SER A 161 2.25 3.97 26.91
CA SER A 161 1.80 3.96 28.32
C SER A 161 0.49 4.70 28.58
N TYR A 162 0.01 5.54 27.65
CA TYR A 162 -1.24 6.27 27.85
C TYR A 162 -2.49 5.43 27.68
N SER A 163 -2.39 4.26 27.03
CA SER A 163 -3.54 3.39 26.77
C SER A 163 -3.07 1.97 26.48
N GLN A 164 -3.59 1.00 27.24
CA GLN A 164 -3.34 -0.42 26.98
C GLN A 164 -3.85 -0.80 25.59
N ASP A 165 -5.04 -0.32 25.21
CA ASP A 165 -5.61 -0.53 23.87
C ASP A 165 -4.68 -0.03 22.75
N LEU A 166 -3.98 1.09 22.96
CA LEU A 166 -2.99 1.58 21.99
C LEU A 166 -1.77 0.67 21.90
N ARG A 167 -1.27 0.19 23.05
CA ARG A 167 -0.13 -0.72 23.15
C ARG A 167 -0.42 -2.05 22.46
N ASP A 168 -1.54 -2.69 22.77
CA ASP A 168 -1.91 -3.99 22.21
C ASP A 168 -2.02 -3.92 20.69
N HIS A 169 -2.66 -2.87 20.16
CA HIS A 169 -2.79 -2.67 18.71
C HIS A 169 -1.46 -2.31 18.05
N TYR A 170 -0.57 -1.59 18.73
CA TYR A 170 0.77 -1.29 18.22
C TYR A 170 1.61 -2.57 18.11
N GLU A 171 1.59 -3.41 19.15
CA GLU A 171 2.34 -4.67 19.18
C GLU A 171 1.86 -5.62 18.07
N LEU A 172 0.55 -5.80 17.93
CA LEU A 172 -0.04 -6.56 16.81
C LEU A 172 0.37 -5.99 15.45
N TYR A 173 0.30 -4.66 15.29
CA TYR A 173 0.69 -4.00 14.05
C TYR A 173 2.17 -4.25 13.70
N GLN A 174 3.08 -4.15 14.67
CA GLN A 174 4.51 -4.41 14.44
C GLN A 174 4.79 -5.88 14.11
N LEU A 175 4.12 -6.83 14.78
CA LEU A 175 4.25 -8.26 14.46
C LEU A 175 3.76 -8.57 13.04
N LEU A 176 2.62 -8.01 12.64
CA LEU A 176 2.11 -8.14 11.27
C LEU A 176 3.10 -7.58 10.24
N LEU A 177 3.68 -6.41 10.50
CA LEU A 177 4.70 -5.85 9.61
C LEU A 177 5.92 -6.75 9.52
N PHE A 178 6.40 -7.28 10.65
CA PHE A 178 7.55 -8.18 10.71
C PHE A 178 7.31 -9.44 9.86
N HIS A 179 6.21 -10.17 10.11
CA HIS A 179 5.90 -11.38 9.33
C HIS A 179 5.72 -11.08 7.83
N PHE A 180 5.14 -9.92 7.51
CA PHE A 180 4.98 -9.50 6.11
C PHE A 180 6.33 -9.17 5.44
N GLN A 181 7.24 -8.49 6.14
CA GLN A 181 8.58 -8.15 5.64
C GLN A 181 9.45 -9.40 5.44
N GLU A 182 9.42 -10.32 6.40
CA GLU A 182 10.16 -11.59 6.38
C GLU A 182 9.50 -12.64 5.47
N LYS A 183 8.39 -12.29 4.80
CA LYS A 183 7.65 -13.19 3.89
C LYS A 183 7.13 -14.46 4.55
N HIS A 184 6.85 -14.37 5.84
CA HIS A 184 6.29 -15.43 6.67
C HIS A 184 4.76 -15.45 6.53
N ALA A 185 4.27 -15.92 5.39
CA ALA A 185 2.85 -15.86 5.03
C ALA A 185 1.95 -16.60 6.03
N ASP A 186 2.34 -17.80 6.44
CA ASP A 186 1.57 -18.63 7.39
C ASP A 186 1.37 -17.89 8.72
N TYR A 187 2.47 -17.44 9.33
CA TYR A 187 2.44 -16.67 10.57
C TYR A 187 1.67 -15.36 10.46
N PHE A 188 1.75 -14.67 9.30
CA PHE A 188 0.98 -13.45 9.05
C PHE A 188 -0.54 -13.71 9.09
N PHE A 189 -0.99 -14.79 8.44
CA PHE A 189 -2.43 -15.13 8.37
C PHE A 189 -2.95 -15.83 9.62
N GLU A 190 -2.13 -16.62 10.30
CA GLU A 190 -2.42 -17.19 11.62
C GLU A 190 -2.70 -16.07 12.62
N LEU A 191 -1.79 -15.10 12.73
CA LEU A 191 -1.94 -13.93 13.62
C LEU A 191 -3.22 -13.12 13.31
N ILE A 192 -3.57 -12.95 12.04
CA ILE A 192 -4.82 -12.30 11.64
C ILE A 192 -6.02 -13.11 12.11
N THR A 193 -6.01 -14.43 11.91
CA THR A 193 -7.14 -15.32 12.21
C THR A 193 -7.39 -15.40 13.72
N GLU A 194 -6.33 -15.48 14.52
CA GLU A 194 -6.42 -15.54 15.98
C GLU A 194 -6.93 -14.23 16.57
N SER A 195 -6.50 -13.09 16.03
CA SER A 195 -6.81 -11.77 16.59
C SER A 195 -8.12 -11.16 16.07
N ILE A 196 -8.70 -11.66 14.98
CA ILE A 196 -9.83 -11.00 14.30
C ILE A 196 -11.08 -10.81 15.19
N SER A 197 -11.30 -11.68 16.17
CA SER A 197 -12.48 -11.63 17.05
C SER A 197 -12.37 -10.56 18.15
N SER A 198 -11.16 -10.23 18.58
CA SER A 198 -10.88 -9.35 19.73
C SER A 198 -10.37 -7.96 19.33
N VAL A 199 -9.81 -7.80 18.13
CA VAL A 199 -9.27 -6.51 17.67
C VAL A 199 -10.35 -5.47 17.39
N ASN A 200 -9.94 -4.20 17.39
CA ASN A 200 -10.80 -3.07 17.05
C ASN A 200 -11.48 -3.25 15.68
N PRO A 201 -12.77 -2.87 15.51
CA PRO A 201 -13.51 -2.99 14.24
C PRO A 201 -12.81 -2.41 13.01
N ILE A 202 -11.95 -1.40 13.19
CA ILE A 202 -11.11 -0.84 12.13
C ILE A 202 -10.16 -1.90 11.56
N PHE A 203 -9.49 -2.68 12.41
CA PHE A 203 -8.62 -3.78 12.00
C PHE A 203 -9.43 -4.96 11.45
N GLN A 204 -10.56 -5.30 12.09
CA GLN A 204 -11.43 -6.39 11.61
C GLN A 204 -11.81 -6.22 10.13
N THR A 205 -12.12 -4.99 9.70
CA THR A 205 -12.49 -4.69 8.31
C THR A 205 -11.35 -5.02 7.34
N ILE A 206 -10.11 -4.66 7.70
CA ILE A 206 -8.93 -4.91 6.87
C ILE A 206 -8.58 -6.40 6.89
N PHE A 207 -8.66 -7.06 8.06
CA PHE A 207 -8.42 -8.49 8.20
C PHE A 207 -9.37 -9.33 7.35
N ARG A 208 -10.67 -9.01 7.35
CA ARG A 208 -11.63 -9.67 6.45
C ARG A 208 -11.26 -9.49 4.97
N THR A 209 -10.73 -8.32 4.62
CA THR A 209 -10.26 -8.04 3.25
C THR A 209 -9.04 -8.89 2.93
N PHE A 210 -8.07 -8.98 3.85
CA PHE A 210 -6.85 -9.78 3.67
C PHE A 210 -7.16 -11.27 3.59
N LEU A 211 -8.06 -11.80 4.43
CA LEU A 211 -8.49 -13.19 4.37
C LEU A 211 -9.23 -13.51 3.05
N ARG A 212 -10.10 -12.61 2.59
CA ARG A 212 -10.77 -12.77 1.28
C ARG A 212 -9.77 -12.80 0.11
N ASP A 213 -8.69 -12.04 0.22
CA ASP A 213 -7.65 -11.92 -0.81
C ASP A 213 -6.35 -12.67 -0.47
N GLN A 214 -6.44 -13.68 0.40
CA GLN A 214 -5.30 -14.40 0.97
C GLN A 214 -4.40 -14.99 -0.12
N ASP A 215 -4.98 -15.64 -1.13
CA ASP A 215 -4.26 -16.21 -2.27
C ASP A 215 -3.38 -15.18 -3.00
N LYS A 216 -3.89 -13.96 -3.17
CA LYS A 216 -3.19 -12.87 -3.89
C LYS A 216 -2.11 -12.22 -3.03
N ILE A 217 -2.29 -12.20 -1.71
CA ILE A 217 -1.30 -11.73 -0.74
C ILE A 217 -0.18 -12.76 -0.61
N ILE A 218 -0.49 -14.06 -0.54
CA ILE A 218 0.51 -15.13 -0.55
C ILE A 218 1.34 -15.05 -1.83
N ASN A 219 0.70 -14.91 -2.99
CA ASN A 219 1.40 -14.67 -4.25
C ASN A 219 2.34 -13.45 -4.17
N ALA A 220 1.93 -12.39 -3.46
CA ALA A 220 2.77 -11.21 -3.26
C ALA A 220 4.00 -11.51 -2.41
N LEU A 221 3.95 -12.41 -1.44
CA LEU A 221 5.07 -12.77 -0.57
C LEU A 221 6.02 -13.78 -1.22
N GLU A 222 5.47 -14.79 -1.90
CA GLU A 222 6.22 -15.94 -2.43
C GLU A 222 6.79 -15.72 -3.82
N LEU A 223 6.04 -15.05 -4.72
CA LEU A 223 6.52 -14.88 -6.09
C LEU A 223 7.72 -13.92 -6.08
N PRO A 224 8.77 -14.21 -6.87
CA PRO A 224 9.91 -13.33 -7.06
C PRO A 224 9.48 -12.11 -7.89
N THR A 225 8.65 -11.26 -7.31
CA THR A 225 8.64 -9.85 -7.69
C THR A 225 9.94 -9.27 -7.14
N GLN A 226 10.75 -8.61 -7.98
CA GLN A 226 12.00 -7.94 -7.57
C GLN A 226 11.74 -6.71 -6.66
N THR A 227 10.82 -6.82 -5.70
CA THR A 227 10.72 -5.93 -4.55
C THR A 227 11.82 -6.26 -3.54
N GLN A 228 13.09 -6.15 -3.97
CA GLN A 228 14.23 -6.22 -3.05
C GLN A 228 14.41 -4.94 -2.22
N ASN A 229 13.64 -3.87 -2.44
CA ASN A 229 13.84 -2.58 -1.77
C ASN A 229 12.56 -1.89 -1.28
N LEU A 230 11.68 -2.62 -0.59
CA LEU A 230 10.63 -1.98 0.23
C LEU A 230 10.93 -2.22 1.71
N ARG A 231 12.04 -1.66 2.20
CA ARG A 231 12.04 -1.19 3.59
C ARG A 231 10.91 -0.15 3.69
N PRO A 232 10.02 -0.21 4.69
CA PRO A 232 8.94 0.75 4.83
C PRO A 232 9.55 2.10 5.25
N GLN A 233 10.10 2.84 4.29
CA GLN A 233 9.97 4.28 4.38
C GLN A 233 8.48 4.54 4.18
N ILE A 234 7.81 5.00 5.23
CA ILE A 234 6.47 5.56 5.18
C ILE A 234 6.57 6.83 4.34
N THR A 235 6.70 6.65 3.03
CA THR A 235 6.59 7.69 2.03
C THR A 235 5.43 7.24 1.18
N SER A 236 4.31 7.92 1.45
CA SER A 236 3.21 8.27 0.58
C SER A 236 3.32 7.81 -0.88
N SER A 237 2.16 7.57 -1.49
CA SER A 237 1.77 7.55 -2.93
C SER A 237 2.49 8.50 -3.91
N LYS A 238 3.80 8.66 -3.76
CA LYS A 238 4.66 9.67 -4.34
C LYS A 238 5.77 9.03 -5.17
N SER A 239 6.12 7.76 -4.99
CA SER A 239 7.20 7.14 -5.78
C SER A 239 6.90 7.11 -7.28
N LEU A 240 5.67 6.82 -7.70
CA LEU A 240 5.27 6.81 -9.12
C LEU A 240 5.05 8.22 -9.70
N SER A 241 4.45 9.13 -8.93
CA SER A 241 4.25 10.52 -9.38
C SER A 241 5.55 11.33 -9.40
N GLU A 242 6.46 11.11 -8.45
CA GLU A 242 7.79 11.75 -8.43
C GLU A 242 8.72 11.14 -9.49
N MET A 243 8.63 9.84 -9.81
CA MET A 243 9.35 9.25 -10.95
C MET A 243 8.86 9.80 -12.29
N LEU A 244 7.55 9.92 -12.51
CA LEU A 244 6.98 10.48 -13.76
C LEU A 244 7.26 11.99 -13.91
N LEU A 245 7.44 12.71 -12.80
CA LEU A 245 7.90 14.11 -12.79
C LEU A 245 9.40 14.21 -13.08
N ALA A 246 10.22 13.26 -12.60
CA ALA A 246 11.67 13.24 -12.80
C ALA A 246 12.09 12.83 -14.23
N SER A 247 11.34 11.95 -14.90
CA SER A 247 11.67 11.44 -16.24
C SER A 247 11.22 12.34 -17.41
N GLY A 248 10.66 13.52 -17.16
CA GLY A 248 10.25 14.47 -18.20
C GLY A 248 9.06 14.04 -19.08
N THR A 249 8.59 12.80 -18.96
CA THR A 249 7.49 12.17 -19.73
C THR A 249 6.15 12.88 -19.56
N LEU A 250 5.91 13.56 -18.43
CA LEU A 250 4.69 14.33 -18.19
C LEU A 250 4.57 15.60 -19.07
N LYS A 251 5.69 16.20 -19.50
CA LYS A 251 5.66 17.35 -20.44
C LYS A 251 5.22 16.93 -21.84
N ILE A 252 5.59 15.72 -22.26
CA ILE A 252 5.21 15.15 -23.57
C ILE A 252 3.72 14.80 -23.57
N LEU A 253 3.24 14.13 -22.51
CA LEU A 253 1.82 13.76 -22.39
C LEU A 253 0.90 14.98 -22.22
N LYS A 254 1.31 16.04 -21.52
CA LYS A 254 0.53 17.29 -21.45
C LYS A 254 0.33 17.95 -22.81
N ARG A 255 1.30 17.84 -23.73
CA ARG A 255 1.27 18.47 -25.05
C ARG A 255 0.39 17.69 -26.04
N GLU A 256 0.35 16.36 -25.92
CA GLU A 256 -0.51 15.51 -26.76
C GLU A 256 -2.00 15.55 -26.35
N PHE A 257 -2.30 15.70 -25.06
CA PHE A 257 -3.68 15.77 -24.55
C PHE A 257 -4.30 17.17 -24.51
N SER A 258 -3.55 18.22 -24.88
CA SER A 258 -4.09 19.58 -25.04
C SER A 258 -4.46 19.91 -26.50
N LEU A 259 -4.23 18.97 -27.42
CA LEU A 259 -4.54 19.06 -28.86
C LEU A 259 -5.70 18.13 -29.28
N LEU A 260 -6.43 17.58 -28.32
CA LEU A 260 -7.70 16.85 -28.47
C LEU A 260 -8.76 17.53 -27.62
#